data_AF-A0AA92QAV8-F1
#
_entry.id   AF-A0AA92QAV8-F1
#
_cell.length_a   1.000
_cell.length_b   1.000
_cell.length_c   1.000
_cell.angle_alpha   90.00
_cell.angle_beta   90.00
_cell.angle_gamma   90.00
#
_symmetry.space_group_name_H-M   'P 1'
#
loop_
_entity.id
_entity.type
_entity.pdbx_description
1 polymer ?
#
loop_
_entity_poly.entity_id
_entity_poly.type
_entity_poly.pdbx_seq_one_letter_code
_entity_poly.pdbx_strand_id
1 'polypeptide(L)'
;MTDNVFHYHPTTGEYAGSSPADHSPLEPGVVLVPAHATEQAPPEAGLHEVAVFLDGGWSIEADWRGVALFSKTDGSTVTIADIGVTPAGVNATETARPSSAHVWTAGKWVEDAQLKAALLVALRQRLCDQLDAAADAVRLAVVGDPLRVVEYQRAADEAQAYQAAGYAGDAPPSVQSAADAKGSTAREAADDILAMHAAWNAALYGIRALRLAGKERIRSAASEEATRTTADQAIAGVRGVLADMSGGQA
;
A
#
# COMPACT_ATOMS: atom_id res chain seq x y z
N MET A 1 -16.66 61.70 2.52
CA MET A 1 -16.34 60.27 2.58
C MET A 1 -17.30 59.58 1.63
N THR A 2 -16.85 58.59 0.88
CA THR A 2 -17.75 57.75 0.08
C THR A 2 -18.41 56.78 1.04
N ASP A 3 -19.75 56.78 1.12
CA ASP A 3 -20.47 55.79 1.89
C ASP A 3 -20.34 54.43 1.19
N ASN A 4 -20.21 53.35 1.96
CA ASN A 4 -20.08 51.99 1.44
C ASN A 4 -21.22 51.13 1.95
N VAL A 5 -21.64 50.17 1.13
CA VAL A 5 -22.47 49.04 1.53
C VAL A 5 -21.63 47.77 1.53
N PHE A 6 -21.93 46.89 2.48
CA PHE A 6 -21.23 45.63 2.70
C PHE A 6 -22.17 44.48 2.36
N HIS A 7 -21.72 43.63 1.44
CA HIS A 7 -22.50 42.52 0.91
C HIS A 7 -22.24 41.27 1.74
N TYR A 8 -23.27 40.44 1.88
CA TYR A 8 -23.16 39.11 2.48
C TYR A 8 -23.79 38.06 1.56
N HIS A 9 -23.29 36.84 1.65
CA HIS A 9 -23.81 35.73 0.85
C HIS A 9 -25.23 35.36 1.31
N PRO A 10 -26.20 35.14 0.40
CA PRO A 10 -27.60 34.96 0.75
C PRO A 10 -27.89 33.70 1.59
N THR A 11 -27.08 32.65 1.44
CA THR A 11 -27.25 31.38 2.17
C THR A 11 -26.39 31.28 3.43
N THR A 12 -25.09 31.55 3.35
CA THR A 12 -24.13 31.40 4.45
C THR A 12 -24.04 32.64 5.34
N GLY A 13 -24.54 33.79 4.89
CA GLY A 13 -24.40 35.08 5.57
C GLY A 13 -22.97 35.63 5.56
N GLU A 14 -22.00 34.93 4.97
CA GLU A 14 -20.60 35.32 5.03
C GLU A 14 -20.34 36.61 4.26
N TYR A 15 -19.41 37.43 4.75
CA TYR A 15 -19.03 38.67 4.09
C TYR A 15 -18.52 38.42 2.66
N ALA A 16 -19.14 39.08 1.70
CA ALA A 16 -18.92 38.89 0.26
C ALA A 16 -18.26 40.10 -0.42
N GLY A 17 -17.79 41.08 0.36
CA GLY A 17 -17.11 42.28 -0.12
C GLY A 17 -17.93 43.56 0.09
N SER A 18 -17.36 44.69 -0.31
CA SER A 18 -17.97 46.01 -0.16
C SER A 18 -17.96 46.78 -1.48
N SER A 19 -18.93 47.67 -1.67
CA SER A 19 -18.96 48.61 -2.79
C SER A 19 -19.35 50.01 -2.31
N PRO A 20 -19.01 51.06 -3.08
CA PRO A 20 -19.60 52.38 -2.89
C PRO A 20 -21.13 52.29 -2.88
N ALA A 21 -21.76 53.05 -2.00
CA ALA A 21 -23.20 53.18 -1.92
C ALA A 21 -23.70 54.20 -2.95
N ASP A 22 -24.77 53.85 -3.66
CA ASP A 22 -25.49 54.80 -4.49
C ASP A 22 -26.45 55.61 -3.62
N HIS A 23 -26.50 56.93 -3.79
CA HIS A 23 -27.46 57.77 -3.09
C HIS A 23 -28.80 57.81 -3.83
N SER A 24 -29.90 57.85 -3.06
CA SER A 24 -31.24 57.99 -3.61
C SER A 24 -31.38 59.32 -4.36
N PRO A 25 -31.78 59.32 -5.65
CA PRO A 25 -32.04 60.55 -6.38
C PRO A 25 -33.33 61.25 -5.92
N LEU A 26 -34.17 60.57 -5.12
CA LEU A 26 -35.46 61.06 -4.64
C LEU A 26 -35.41 61.55 -3.19
N GLU A 27 -34.46 61.05 -2.40
CA GLU A 27 -34.35 61.31 -0.97
C GLU A 27 -32.91 61.74 -0.62
N PRO A 28 -32.64 63.06 -0.52
CA PRO A 28 -31.31 63.56 -0.22
C PRO A 28 -30.77 62.99 1.10
N GLY A 29 -29.58 62.38 1.04
CA GLY A 29 -28.91 61.81 2.21
C GLY A 29 -29.25 60.35 2.51
N VAL A 30 -30.17 59.73 1.76
CA VAL A 30 -30.47 58.29 1.88
C VAL A 30 -29.59 57.50 0.91
N VAL A 31 -29.00 56.40 1.38
CA VAL A 31 -28.25 55.45 0.55
C VAL A 31 -29.15 54.28 0.14
N LEU A 32 -28.91 53.77 -1.07
CA LEU A 32 -29.57 52.58 -1.59
C LEU A 32 -28.81 51.33 -1.13
N VAL A 33 -29.49 50.48 -0.36
CA VAL A 33 -28.93 49.22 0.12
C VAL A 33 -29.55 48.08 -0.70
N PRO A 34 -28.76 47.37 -1.54
CA PRO A 34 -29.24 46.21 -2.27
C PRO A 34 -29.70 45.08 -1.34
N ALA A 35 -30.41 44.11 -1.90
CA ALA A 35 -30.67 42.86 -1.18
C ALA A 35 -29.34 42.20 -0.78
N HIS A 36 -29.31 41.60 0.41
CA HIS A 36 -28.12 40.98 0.98
C HIS A 36 -26.94 41.94 1.17
N ALA A 37 -27.22 43.20 1.48
CA ALA A 37 -26.24 44.20 1.88
C ALA A 37 -26.67 44.94 3.14
N THR A 38 -25.72 45.61 3.79
CA THR A 38 -25.93 46.44 4.99
C THR A 38 -24.96 47.62 4.98
N GLU A 39 -25.36 48.73 5.63
CA GLU A 39 -24.48 49.88 5.89
C GLU A 39 -23.52 49.61 7.07
N GLN A 40 -23.82 48.59 7.88
CA GLN A 40 -22.99 48.19 9.00
C GLN A 40 -21.70 47.56 8.46
N ALA A 41 -20.54 48.14 8.79
CA ALA A 41 -19.26 47.53 8.47
C ALA A 41 -19.09 46.19 9.20
N PRO A 42 -18.61 45.13 8.52
CA PRO A 42 -18.32 43.87 9.18
C PRO A 42 -17.15 44.05 10.16
N PRO A 43 -17.13 43.28 11.26
CA PRO A 43 -15.94 43.16 12.09
C PRO A 43 -14.78 42.58 11.27
N GLU A 44 -13.55 42.94 11.65
CA GLU A 44 -12.35 42.35 11.06
C GLU A 44 -12.21 40.90 11.51
N ALA A 45 -12.18 39.97 10.55
CA ALA A 45 -12.02 38.54 10.81
C ALA A 45 -10.54 38.16 10.91
N GLY A 46 -10.19 37.33 11.89
CA GLY A 46 -8.86 36.78 12.08
C GLY A 46 -8.56 35.56 11.19
N LEU A 47 -7.48 34.86 11.54
CA LEU A 47 -7.14 33.59 10.90
C LEU A 47 -8.19 32.52 11.24
N HIS A 48 -8.68 31.81 10.23
CA HIS A 48 -9.73 30.78 10.37
C HIS A 48 -11.05 31.33 10.91
N GLU A 49 -11.37 32.56 10.54
CA GLU A 49 -12.61 33.24 10.92
C GLU A 49 -13.22 33.93 9.70
N VAL A 50 -14.54 34.11 9.74
CA VAL A 50 -15.29 34.86 8.75
C VAL A 50 -16.39 35.66 9.44
N ALA A 51 -16.64 36.88 8.95
CA ALA A 51 -17.79 37.66 9.41
C ALA A 51 -19.07 37.12 8.76
N VAL A 52 -20.09 36.82 9.57
CA VAL A 52 -21.40 36.31 9.14
C VAL A 52 -22.49 37.29 9.57
N PHE A 53 -23.30 37.74 8.62
CA PHE A 53 -24.48 38.56 8.86
C PHE A 53 -25.71 37.68 9.06
N LEU A 54 -26.24 37.67 10.28
CA LEU A 54 -27.43 36.90 10.67
C LEU A 54 -28.28 37.75 11.61
N ASP A 55 -29.61 37.62 11.51
CA ASP A 55 -30.57 38.29 12.40
C ASP A 55 -30.36 39.82 12.54
N GLY A 56 -29.88 40.48 11.47
CA GLY A 56 -29.70 41.92 11.40
C GLY A 56 -28.37 42.46 11.94
N GLY A 57 -27.42 41.60 12.28
CA GLY A 57 -26.10 42.00 12.77
C GLY A 57 -24.97 41.10 12.27
N TRP A 58 -23.74 41.62 12.34
CA TRP A 58 -22.53 40.85 12.09
C TRP A 58 -22.07 40.09 13.33
N SER A 59 -21.56 38.89 13.12
CA SER A 59 -20.86 38.07 14.11
C SER A 59 -19.62 37.45 13.48
N ILE A 60 -18.61 37.15 14.29
CA ILE A 60 -17.43 36.40 13.83
C ILE A 60 -17.69 34.92 14.08
N GLU A 61 -17.57 34.12 13.03
CA GLU A 61 -17.73 32.67 13.08
C GLU A 61 -16.44 31.97 12.65
N ALA A 62 -16.22 30.76 13.16
CA ALA A 62 -15.06 29.96 12.77
C ALA A 62 -15.18 29.51 11.31
N ASP A 63 -14.11 29.66 10.54
CA ASP A 63 -14.05 29.19 9.15
C ASP A 63 -12.77 28.39 8.90
N TRP A 64 -12.94 27.07 8.95
CA TRP A 64 -11.88 26.10 8.74
C TRP A 64 -11.98 25.40 7.39
N ARG A 65 -12.80 25.94 6.47
CA ARG A 65 -12.95 25.39 5.12
C ARG A 65 -11.62 25.50 4.37
N GLY A 66 -11.31 24.48 3.58
CA GLY A 66 -10.07 24.43 2.78
C GLY A 66 -8.78 24.20 3.60
N VAL A 67 -8.85 24.14 4.93
CA VAL A 67 -7.69 23.84 5.79
C VAL A 67 -7.39 22.34 5.76
N ALA A 68 -6.12 21.98 5.65
CA ALA A 68 -5.68 20.60 5.75
C ALA A 68 -5.76 20.12 7.21
N LEU A 69 -6.77 19.32 7.52
CA LEU A 69 -6.98 18.76 8.84
C LEU A 69 -6.81 17.24 8.84
N PHE A 70 -6.47 16.70 10.01
CA PHE A 70 -6.20 15.29 10.24
C PHE A 70 -6.94 14.81 11.48
N SER A 71 -7.59 13.66 11.38
CA SER A 71 -8.24 12.96 12.48
C SER A 71 -7.24 12.68 13.61
N LYS A 72 -7.57 13.05 14.84
CA LYS A 72 -6.78 12.73 16.03
C LYS A 72 -6.81 11.23 16.37
N THR A 73 -7.73 10.47 15.76
CA THR A 73 -7.87 9.03 15.99
C THR A 73 -6.82 8.23 15.23
N ASP A 74 -6.66 8.51 13.94
CA ASP A 74 -5.86 7.67 13.03
C ASP A 74 -5.00 8.47 12.05
N GLY A 75 -5.12 9.79 12.02
CA GLY A 75 -4.40 10.67 11.10
C GLY A 75 -5.01 10.78 9.70
N SER A 76 -6.20 10.23 9.46
CA SER A 76 -6.89 10.36 8.16
C SER A 76 -7.21 11.83 7.87
N THR A 77 -7.26 12.22 6.60
CA THR A 77 -7.65 13.58 6.21
C THR A 77 -9.09 13.89 6.63
N VAL A 78 -9.31 15.09 7.15
CA VAL A 78 -10.63 15.62 7.54
C VAL A 78 -10.82 16.95 6.80
N THR A 79 -12.04 17.18 6.32
CA THR A 79 -12.43 18.44 5.69
C THR A 79 -13.63 19.01 6.43
N ILE A 80 -13.58 20.31 6.70
CA ILE A 80 -14.71 21.07 7.21
C ILE A 80 -15.34 21.79 6.02
N ALA A 81 -16.65 21.64 5.84
CA ALA A 81 -17.41 22.26 4.75
C ALA A 81 -18.28 23.43 5.22
N ASP A 82 -18.59 23.50 6.51
CA ASP A 82 -19.53 24.45 7.07
C ASP A 82 -18.82 25.48 7.97
N ILE A 83 -19.29 26.72 7.90
CA ILE A 83 -18.91 27.80 8.82
C ILE A 83 -19.43 27.45 10.23
N GLY A 84 -18.68 27.83 11.26
CA GLY A 84 -18.96 27.55 12.66
C GLY A 84 -18.44 26.18 13.13
N VAL A 85 -18.03 25.29 12.23
CA VAL A 85 -17.42 24.00 12.59
C VAL A 85 -15.93 24.18 12.82
N THR A 86 -15.45 23.68 13.97
CA THR A 86 -14.03 23.78 14.36
C THR A 86 -13.33 22.42 14.29
N PRO A 87 -11.98 22.38 14.18
CA PRO A 87 -11.23 21.13 14.27
C PRO A 87 -11.49 20.37 15.57
N ALA A 88 -11.72 21.08 16.68
CA ALA A 88 -12.10 20.45 17.94
C ALA A 88 -13.44 19.71 17.84
N GLY A 89 -14.44 20.32 17.19
CA GLY A 89 -15.77 19.74 16.99
C GLY A 89 -15.78 18.45 16.15
N VAL A 90 -14.81 18.29 15.24
CA VAL A 90 -14.65 17.08 14.40
C VAL A 90 -13.50 16.18 14.84
N ASN A 91 -12.97 16.36 16.06
CA ASN A 91 -11.83 15.62 16.61
C ASN A 91 -10.61 15.59 15.66
N ALA A 92 -10.27 16.74 15.06
CA ALA A 92 -9.17 16.91 14.13
C ALA A 92 -8.09 17.89 14.65
N THR A 93 -6.95 17.88 13.96
CA THR A 93 -5.79 18.75 14.16
C THR A 93 -5.19 19.14 12.81
N GLU A 94 -4.55 20.29 12.72
CA GLU A 94 -3.75 20.67 11.55
C GLU A 94 -2.42 19.88 11.47
N THR A 95 -2.01 19.22 12.56
CA THR A 95 -0.76 18.47 12.59
C THR A 95 -0.97 17.07 12.03
N ALA A 96 -0.37 16.78 10.87
CA ALA A 96 -0.37 15.45 10.29
C ALA A 96 0.23 14.42 11.25
N ARG A 97 -0.35 13.21 11.25
CA ARG A 97 0.19 12.08 12.02
C ARG A 97 1.55 11.66 11.44
N PRO A 98 2.64 11.69 12.23
CA PRO A 98 3.98 11.40 11.68
C PRO A 98 4.15 9.97 11.17
N SER A 99 3.54 9.00 11.86
CA SER A 99 3.50 7.60 11.40
C SER A 99 2.34 6.84 12.06
N SER A 100 2.05 5.65 11.55
CA SER A 100 1.08 4.71 12.15
C SER A 100 1.44 4.27 13.57
N ALA A 101 2.67 4.51 14.03
CA ALA A 101 3.10 4.25 15.40
C ALA A 101 2.79 5.41 16.37
N HIS A 102 2.28 6.54 15.90
CA HIS A 102 1.97 7.69 16.75
C HIS A 102 0.51 7.69 17.20
N VAL A 103 0.25 8.03 18.45
CA VAL A 103 -1.10 8.19 19.01
C VAL A 103 -1.29 9.63 19.50
N TRP A 104 -2.51 10.17 19.39
CA TRP A 104 -2.79 11.51 19.87
C TRP A 104 -2.96 11.48 21.39
N THR A 105 -2.09 12.16 22.12
CA THR A 105 -2.14 12.21 23.59
C THR A 105 -1.73 13.60 24.06
N ALA A 106 -2.52 14.16 24.99
CA ALA A 106 -2.25 15.48 25.59
C ALA A 106 -1.97 16.59 24.54
N GLY A 107 -2.77 16.61 23.47
CA GLY A 107 -2.71 17.68 22.45
C GLY A 107 -1.59 17.56 21.42
N LYS A 108 -0.89 16.42 21.34
CA LYS A 108 0.14 16.17 20.33
C LYS A 108 0.22 14.69 19.94
N TRP A 109 0.83 14.43 18.79
CA TRP A 109 1.23 13.06 18.41
C TRP A 109 2.42 12.61 19.25
N VAL A 110 2.31 11.44 19.86
CA VAL A 110 3.37 10.79 20.64
C VAL A 110 3.60 9.39 20.08
N GLU A 111 4.85 9.00 19.85
CA GLU A 111 5.17 7.64 19.41
C GLU A 111 4.82 6.64 20.52
N ASP A 112 4.04 5.62 20.17
CA ASP A 112 3.68 4.51 21.04
C ASP A 112 4.62 3.32 20.75
N ALA A 113 5.47 3.01 21.72
CA ALA A 113 6.47 1.94 21.60
C ALA A 113 5.83 0.54 21.44
N GLN A 114 4.68 0.29 22.08
CA GLN A 114 4.00 -0.99 22.00
C GLN A 114 3.32 -1.14 20.64
N LEU A 115 2.68 -0.10 20.14
CA LEU A 115 2.11 -0.05 18.79
C LEU A 115 3.19 -0.22 17.72
N LYS A 116 4.31 0.49 17.87
CA LYS A 116 5.49 0.34 16.98
C LYS A 116 5.99 -1.09 16.94
N ALA A 117 6.15 -1.73 18.10
CA ALA A 117 6.57 -3.12 18.18
C ALA A 117 5.54 -4.07 17.52
N ALA A 118 4.25 -3.85 17.76
CA ALA A 118 3.18 -4.65 17.17
C ALA A 118 3.14 -4.52 15.63
N LEU A 119 3.29 -3.30 15.11
CA LEU A 119 3.36 -3.03 13.68
C LEU A 119 4.56 -3.71 13.03
N LEU A 120 5.71 -3.70 13.69
CA LEU A 120 6.90 -4.39 13.20
C LEU A 120 6.72 -5.92 13.17
N VAL A 121 6.09 -6.50 14.20
CA VAL A 121 5.74 -7.93 14.22
C VAL A 121 4.79 -8.28 13.08
N ALA A 122 3.73 -7.49 12.87
CA ALA A 122 2.77 -7.70 11.78
C ALA A 122 3.44 -7.59 10.40
N LEU A 123 4.35 -6.63 10.23
CA LEU A 123 5.15 -6.48 9.01
C LEU A 123 6.00 -7.72 8.74
N ARG A 124 6.76 -8.19 9.74
CA ARG A 124 7.61 -9.39 9.60
C ARG A 124 6.79 -10.63 9.21
N GLN A 125 5.62 -10.80 9.81
CA GLN A 125 4.72 -11.92 9.48
C GLN A 125 4.25 -11.82 8.03
N ARG A 126 3.72 -10.66 7.61
CA ARG A 126 3.27 -10.44 6.24
C ARG A 126 4.37 -10.70 5.21
N LEU A 127 5.61 -10.26 5.48
CA LEU A 127 6.73 -10.47 4.57
C LEU A 127 7.21 -11.93 4.55
N CYS A 128 7.10 -12.66 5.67
CA CYS A 128 7.31 -14.10 5.67
C CYS A 128 6.29 -14.82 4.78
N ASP A 129 5.03 -14.42 4.83
CA ASP A 129 3.96 -15.02 4.01
C ASP A 129 4.19 -14.71 2.52
N GLN A 130 4.65 -13.50 2.19
CA GLN A 130 5.05 -13.14 0.82
C GLN A 130 6.24 -13.95 0.32
N LEU A 131 7.23 -14.22 1.17
CA LEU A 131 8.36 -15.09 0.84
C LEU A 131 7.92 -16.54 0.62
N ASP A 132 6.98 -17.05 1.43
CA ASP A 132 6.39 -18.38 1.24
C ASP A 132 5.65 -18.45 -0.11
N ALA A 133 4.79 -17.47 -0.41
CA ALA A 133 4.08 -17.39 -1.69
C ALA A 133 5.03 -17.29 -2.90
N ALA A 134 6.11 -16.51 -2.79
CA ALA A 134 7.13 -16.42 -3.83
C ALA A 134 7.84 -17.76 -4.05
N ALA A 135 8.16 -18.48 -2.97
CA ALA A 135 8.75 -19.80 -3.05
C ALA A 135 7.82 -20.83 -3.70
N ASP A 136 6.53 -20.80 -3.38
CA ASP A 136 5.54 -21.69 -3.99
C ASP A 136 5.34 -21.41 -5.48
N ALA A 137 5.30 -20.13 -5.87
CA ALA A 137 5.26 -19.73 -7.27
C ALA A 137 6.48 -20.24 -8.04
N VAL A 138 7.69 -20.14 -7.46
CA VAL A 138 8.91 -20.67 -8.09
C VAL A 138 8.90 -22.19 -8.16
N ARG A 139 8.42 -22.90 -7.13
CA ARG A 139 8.27 -24.38 -7.20
C ARG A 139 7.38 -24.79 -8.37
N LEU A 140 6.20 -24.18 -8.50
CA LEU A 140 5.28 -24.44 -9.60
C LEU A 140 5.92 -24.17 -10.97
N ALA A 141 6.72 -23.10 -11.08
CA ALA A 141 7.42 -22.77 -12.31
C ALA A 141 8.55 -23.76 -12.66
N VAL A 142 9.27 -24.27 -11.65
CA VAL A 142 10.42 -25.18 -11.86
C VAL A 142 9.98 -26.61 -12.14
N VAL A 143 9.07 -27.17 -11.32
CA VAL A 143 8.72 -28.60 -11.41
C VAL A 143 7.35 -28.87 -12.03
N GLY A 144 6.55 -27.81 -12.24
CA GLY A 144 5.22 -27.93 -12.80
C GLY A 144 4.12 -28.21 -11.79
N ASP A 145 2.95 -28.55 -12.31
CA ASP A 145 1.77 -28.93 -11.54
C ASP A 145 1.95 -30.31 -10.88
N PRO A 146 1.16 -30.63 -9.83
CA PRO A 146 1.35 -31.86 -9.06
C PRO A 146 1.25 -33.16 -9.88
N LEU A 147 0.45 -33.21 -10.95
CA LEU A 147 0.31 -34.44 -11.75
C LEU A 147 1.55 -34.70 -12.60
N ARG A 148 2.10 -33.65 -13.19
CA ARG A 148 3.37 -33.72 -13.91
C ARG A 148 4.55 -34.08 -13.01
N VAL A 149 4.55 -33.60 -11.76
CA VAL A 149 5.54 -34.03 -10.76
C VAL A 149 5.48 -35.55 -10.50
N VAL A 150 4.28 -36.12 -10.40
CA VAL A 150 4.10 -37.58 -10.23
C VAL A 150 4.59 -38.35 -11.45
N GLU A 151 4.26 -37.89 -12.65
CA GLU A 151 4.72 -38.49 -13.91
C GLU A 151 6.26 -38.52 -13.95
N TYR A 152 6.90 -37.39 -13.65
CA TYR A 152 8.35 -37.31 -13.69
C TYR A 152 9.04 -38.09 -12.58
N GLN A 153 8.45 -38.18 -11.39
CA GLN A 153 8.97 -39.06 -10.35
C GLN A 153 8.97 -40.51 -10.82
N ARG A 154 7.88 -40.96 -11.46
CA ARG A 154 7.81 -42.31 -12.02
C ARG A 154 8.86 -42.53 -13.10
N ALA A 155 9.06 -41.58 -14.00
CA ALA A 155 10.10 -41.66 -15.02
C ALA A 155 11.49 -41.78 -14.40
N ALA A 156 11.78 -41.01 -13.33
CA ALA A 156 13.03 -41.08 -12.59
C ALA A 156 13.22 -42.45 -11.91
N ASP A 157 12.19 -42.98 -11.25
CA ASP A 157 12.26 -44.30 -10.60
C ASP A 157 12.52 -45.42 -11.63
N GLU A 158 11.84 -45.37 -12.78
CA GLU A 158 12.05 -46.31 -13.90
C GLU A 158 13.47 -46.19 -14.47
N ALA A 159 13.98 -44.97 -14.68
CA ALA A 159 15.34 -44.74 -15.17
C ALA A 159 16.40 -45.18 -14.15
N GLN A 160 16.20 -44.95 -12.85
CA GLN A 160 17.09 -45.40 -11.78
C GLN A 160 17.17 -46.93 -11.73
N ALA A 161 16.03 -47.61 -11.83
CA ALA A 161 15.98 -49.07 -11.87
C ALA A 161 16.71 -49.63 -13.10
N TYR A 162 16.50 -49.01 -14.27
CA TYR A 162 17.17 -49.41 -15.51
C TYR A 162 18.69 -49.20 -15.44
N GLN A 163 19.15 -48.06 -14.92
CA GLN A 163 20.56 -47.79 -14.66
C GLN A 163 21.16 -48.79 -13.66
N ALA A 164 20.46 -49.07 -12.56
CA ALA A 164 20.91 -50.02 -11.53
C ALA A 164 21.02 -51.47 -12.07
N ALA A 165 20.20 -51.83 -13.05
CA ALA A 165 20.28 -53.10 -13.78
C ALA A 165 21.39 -53.12 -14.85
N GLY A 166 22.20 -52.07 -14.96
CA GLY A 166 23.26 -51.96 -15.98
C GLY A 166 22.72 -51.69 -17.38
N TYR A 167 21.52 -51.12 -17.50
CA TYR A 167 20.79 -50.91 -18.75
C TYR A 167 20.52 -52.23 -19.51
N ALA A 168 20.25 -53.30 -18.76
CA ALA A 168 19.95 -54.61 -19.32
C ALA A 168 18.44 -54.81 -19.53
N GLY A 169 18.07 -55.56 -20.58
CA GLY A 169 16.69 -55.88 -20.91
C GLY A 169 16.00 -54.76 -21.70
N ASP A 170 14.68 -54.89 -21.83
CA ASP A 170 13.85 -53.89 -22.52
C ASP A 170 13.79 -52.59 -21.70
N ALA A 171 13.80 -51.45 -22.39
CA ALA A 171 13.72 -50.15 -21.75
C ALA A 171 12.34 -49.97 -21.07
N PRO A 172 12.27 -49.43 -19.84
CA PRO A 172 11.00 -49.10 -19.20
C PRO A 172 10.17 -48.11 -20.03
N PRO A 173 8.82 -48.09 -19.90
CA PRO A 173 7.95 -47.27 -20.74
C PRO A 173 8.31 -45.78 -20.78
N SER A 174 8.69 -45.18 -19.65
CA SER A 174 9.06 -43.75 -19.60
C SER A 174 10.42 -43.46 -20.25
N VAL A 175 11.36 -44.40 -20.15
CA VAL A 175 12.67 -44.30 -20.81
C VAL A 175 12.51 -44.49 -22.31
N GLN A 176 11.72 -45.48 -22.73
CA GLN A 176 11.45 -45.77 -24.13
C GLN A 176 10.74 -44.60 -24.82
N SER A 177 9.70 -44.04 -24.21
CA SER A 177 8.97 -42.90 -24.79
C SER A 177 9.86 -41.65 -24.94
N ALA A 178 10.76 -41.40 -23.98
CA ALA A 178 11.75 -40.32 -24.07
C ALA A 178 12.80 -40.57 -25.15
N ALA A 179 13.29 -41.81 -25.29
CA ALA A 179 14.24 -42.22 -26.32
C ALA A 179 13.63 -42.04 -27.72
N ASP A 180 12.42 -42.55 -27.92
CA ASP A 180 11.70 -42.45 -29.20
C ASP A 180 11.42 -41.00 -29.59
N ALA A 181 11.02 -40.17 -28.62
CA ALA A 181 10.73 -38.76 -28.85
C ALA A 181 11.97 -37.95 -29.28
N LYS A 182 13.15 -38.29 -28.75
CA LYS A 182 14.42 -37.59 -29.04
C LYS A 182 15.27 -38.26 -30.12
N GLY A 183 14.91 -39.47 -30.55
CA GLY A 183 15.75 -40.30 -31.42
C GLY A 183 17.07 -40.73 -30.77
N SER A 184 17.13 -40.79 -29.44
CA SER A 184 18.31 -41.18 -28.66
C SER A 184 18.25 -42.66 -28.26
N THR A 185 19.35 -43.18 -27.72
CA THR A 185 19.35 -44.53 -27.13
C THR A 185 18.60 -44.56 -25.80
N ALA A 186 18.09 -45.73 -25.41
CA ALA A 186 17.46 -45.90 -24.09
C ALA A 186 18.39 -45.56 -22.92
N ARG A 187 19.71 -45.76 -23.07
CA ARG A 187 20.69 -45.35 -22.06
C ARG A 187 20.77 -43.83 -21.95
N GLU A 188 20.96 -43.13 -23.07
CA GLU A 188 21.00 -41.66 -23.09
C GLU A 188 19.70 -41.05 -22.56
N ALA A 189 18.54 -41.61 -22.94
CA ALA A 189 17.25 -41.16 -22.44
C ALA A 189 17.10 -41.36 -20.93
N ALA A 190 17.55 -42.50 -20.39
CA ALA A 190 17.55 -42.74 -18.95
C ALA A 190 18.47 -41.76 -18.22
N ASP A 191 19.68 -41.53 -18.73
CA ASP A 191 20.65 -40.61 -18.13
C ASP A 191 20.13 -39.15 -18.16
N ASP A 192 19.48 -38.73 -19.24
CA ASP A 192 18.82 -37.43 -19.36
C ASP A 192 17.70 -37.24 -18.32
N ILE A 193 16.84 -38.26 -18.15
CA ILE A 193 15.77 -38.26 -17.15
C ILE A 193 16.37 -38.10 -15.75
N LEU A 194 17.43 -38.83 -15.43
CA LEU A 194 18.11 -38.76 -14.14
C LEU A 194 18.80 -37.41 -13.91
N ALA A 195 19.44 -36.85 -14.94
CA ALA A 195 20.06 -35.53 -14.87
C ALA A 195 19.02 -34.43 -14.61
N MET A 196 17.87 -34.47 -15.31
CA MET A 196 16.77 -33.53 -15.08
C MET A 196 16.19 -33.68 -13.67
N HIS A 197 15.97 -34.92 -13.21
CA HIS A 197 15.48 -35.20 -11.86
C HIS A 197 16.43 -34.66 -10.78
N ALA A 198 17.74 -34.83 -10.96
CA ALA A 198 18.75 -34.28 -10.05
C ALA A 198 18.72 -32.75 -10.03
N ALA A 199 18.62 -32.10 -11.19
CA ALA A 199 18.54 -30.64 -11.29
C ALA A 199 17.30 -30.08 -10.58
N TRP A 200 16.13 -30.70 -10.75
CA TRP A 200 14.92 -30.28 -10.05
C TRP A 200 14.99 -30.48 -8.54
N ASN A 201 15.53 -31.61 -8.09
CA ASN A 201 15.74 -31.83 -6.66
C ASN A 201 16.67 -30.76 -6.06
N ALA A 202 17.78 -30.45 -6.74
CA ALA A 202 18.68 -29.39 -6.33
C ALA A 202 17.96 -28.03 -6.23
N ALA A 203 17.13 -27.68 -7.22
CA ALA A 203 16.32 -26.47 -7.20
C ALA A 203 15.32 -26.46 -6.03
N LEU A 204 14.59 -27.56 -5.79
CA LEU A 204 13.63 -27.66 -4.67
C LEU A 204 14.32 -27.50 -3.30
N TYR A 205 15.49 -28.12 -3.13
CA TYR A 205 16.31 -27.94 -1.92
C TYR A 205 16.81 -26.50 -1.78
N GLY A 206 17.28 -25.89 -2.86
CA GLY A 206 17.71 -24.48 -2.88
C GLY A 206 16.59 -23.52 -2.47
N ILE A 207 15.41 -23.65 -3.07
CA ILE A 207 14.23 -22.85 -2.73
C ILE A 207 13.88 -23.03 -1.25
N ARG A 208 13.88 -24.28 -0.75
CA ARG A 208 13.60 -24.56 0.67
C ARG A 208 14.61 -23.87 1.59
N ALA A 209 15.91 -23.99 1.30
CA ALA A 209 16.97 -23.42 2.11
C ALA A 209 16.88 -21.88 2.14
N LEU A 210 16.74 -21.25 0.98
CA LEU A 210 16.61 -19.80 0.85
C LEU A 210 15.39 -19.26 1.60
N ARG A 211 14.24 -19.92 1.47
CA ARG A 211 13.00 -19.54 2.17
C ARG A 211 13.16 -19.63 3.68
N LEU A 212 13.68 -20.73 4.20
CA LEU A 212 13.87 -20.91 5.65
C LEU A 212 14.85 -19.89 6.22
N ALA A 213 16.01 -19.72 5.59
CA ALA A 213 17.00 -18.73 6.01
C ALA A 213 16.47 -17.30 5.90
N GLY A 214 15.70 -16.99 4.85
CA GLY A 214 15.05 -15.70 4.65
C GLY A 214 14.06 -15.38 5.75
N LYS A 215 13.20 -16.34 6.12
CA LYS A 215 12.22 -16.16 7.22
C LYS A 215 12.89 -15.85 8.55
N GLU A 216 13.97 -16.56 8.89
CA GLU A 216 14.70 -16.27 10.14
C GLU A 216 15.33 -14.87 10.10
N ARG A 217 15.94 -14.48 8.97
CA ARG A 217 16.47 -13.12 8.82
C ARG A 217 15.39 -12.05 8.96
N ILE A 218 14.23 -12.20 8.29
CA ILE A 218 13.07 -11.30 8.40
C ILE A 218 12.60 -11.19 9.86
N ARG A 219 12.46 -12.32 10.56
CA ARG A 219 12.01 -12.36 11.97
C ARG A 219 12.96 -11.62 12.91
N SER A 220 14.26 -11.69 12.63
CA SER A 220 15.31 -11.05 13.44
C SER A 220 15.56 -9.57 13.12
N ALA A 221 15.03 -9.04 12.02
CA ALA A 221 15.36 -7.70 11.53
C ALA A 221 14.89 -6.58 12.48
N ALA A 222 15.80 -5.68 12.88
CA ALA A 222 15.57 -4.74 13.97
C ALA A 222 14.61 -3.57 13.68
N SER A 223 14.40 -3.22 12.41
CA SER A 223 13.57 -2.07 12.00
C SER A 223 12.67 -2.41 10.82
N GLU A 224 11.68 -1.56 10.54
CA GLU A 224 10.81 -1.72 9.36
C GLU A 224 11.60 -1.73 8.06
N GLU A 225 12.57 -0.81 7.91
CA GLU A 225 13.42 -0.72 6.72
C GLU A 225 14.28 -1.98 6.56
N ALA A 226 14.97 -2.42 7.62
CA ALA A 226 15.77 -3.65 7.58
C ALA A 226 14.91 -4.88 7.27
N THR A 227 13.68 -4.92 7.80
CA THR A 227 12.69 -5.99 7.56
C THR A 227 12.32 -6.04 6.08
N ARG A 228 12.04 -4.88 5.44
CA ARG A 228 11.72 -4.78 4.01
C ARG A 228 12.90 -5.18 3.13
N THR A 229 14.07 -4.60 3.36
CA THR A 229 15.29 -4.92 2.60
C THR A 229 15.64 -6.41 2.67
N THR A 230 15.55 -7.00 3.86
CA THR A 230 15.82 -8.44 4.05
C THR A 230 14.81 -9.31 3.30
N ALA A 231 13.53 -8.93 3.31
CA ALA A 231 12.50 -9.64 2.59
C ALA A 231 12.70 -9.54 1.07
N ASP A 232 13.00 -8.36 0.55
CA ASP A 232 13.25 -8.14 -0.87
C ASP A 232 14.43 -8.98 -1.36
N GLN A 233 15.53 -9.00 -0.60
CA GLN A 233 16.69 -9.84 -0.88
C GLN A 233 16.34 -11.34 -0.85
N ALA A 234 15.55 -11.80 0.14
CA ALA A 234 15.16 -13.20 0.24
C ALA A 234 14.25 -13.63 -0.91
N ILE A 235 13.28 -12.79 -1.29
CA ILE A 235 12.37 -13.03 -2.40
C ILE A 235 13.14 -13.03 -3.72
N ALA A 236 14.05 -12.07 -3.93
CA ALA A 236 14.92 -12.05 -5.10
C ALA A 236 15.78 -13.30 -5.20
N GLY A 237 16.38 -13.75 -4.09
CA GLY A 237 17.16 -14.99 -4.05
C GLY A 237 16.35 -16.23 -4.44
N VAL A 238 15.13 -16.35 -3.93
CA VAL A 238 14.21 -17.45 -4.31
C VAL A 238 13.85 -17.39 -5.79
N ARG A 239 13.55 -16.20 -6.32
CA ARG A 239 13.24 -16.02 -7.75
C ARG A 239 14.45 -16.30 -8.66
N GLY A 240 15.66 -16.07 -8.17
CA GLY A 240 16.91 -16.37 -8.88
C GLY A 240 17.05 -17.84 -9.28
N VAL A 241 16.53 -18.77 -8.46
CA VAL A 241 16.57 -20.22 -8.78
C VAL A 241 15.88 -20.53 -10.12
N LEU A 242 14.81 -19.83 -10.46
CA LEU A 242 14.13 -20.01 -11.75
C LEU A 242 15.00 -19.55 -12.93
N ALA A 243 15.74 -18.45 -12.75
CA ALA A 243 16.62 -17.91 -13.79
C ALA A 243 17.77 -18.88 -14.08
N ASP A 244 18.37 -19.46 -13.03
CA ASP A 244 19.44 -20.44 -13.17
C ASP A 244 18.97 -21.71 -13.90
N MET A 245 17.75 -22.18 -13.58
CA MET A 245 17.13 -23.33 -14.25
C MET A 245 16.81 -23.06 -15.74
N SER A 246 16.40 -21.83 -16.07
CA SER A 246 16.08 -21.45 -17.46
C SER A 246 17.34 -21.22 -18.30
N GLY A 247 18.41 -20.72 -17.69
CA GLY A 247 19.70 -20.47 -18.35
C GLY A 247 20.53 -21.73 -18.61
N GLY A 248 20.28 -22.82 -17.88
CA GLY A 248 20.94 -24.12 -18.09
C GLY A 248 20.28 -25.03 -19.14
N GLN A 249 19.16 -24.62 -19.73
CA GLN A 249 18.43 -25.36 -20.78
C GLN A 249 18.64 -24.79 -22.20
N ALA A 250 19.54 -23.81 -22.37
CA ALA A 250 19.93 -23.22 -23.66
C ALA A 250 21.34 -23.65 -24.05
#